data_AF-A0A7J9NAC3-F1
#
_entry.id   AF-A0A7J9NAC3-F1
#
_cell.length_a   1.000
_cell.length_b   1.000
_cell.length_c   1.000
_cell.angle_alpha   90.00
_cell.angle_beta   90.00
_cell.angle_gamma   90.00
#
_symmetry.space_group_name_H-M   'P 1'
#
loop_
_entity.id
_entity.type
_entity.pdbx_description
1 polymer ?
#
loop_
_entity_poly.entity_id
_entity_poly.type
_entity_poly.pdbx_seq_one_letter_code
_entity_poly.pdbx_strand_id
1 'polypeptide(L)' 'ILIDKCKKVFEGLNSLVDVGDGTKTLSKAIVDALPHLECIALDLPHVVANYWNFWQEDKRQRKKKRTEAKIE' A
#
# COMPACT_ATOMS: atom_id res chain seq x y z
N ILE A 1 -11.97 6.89 8.56
CA ILE A 1 -11.67 7.01 10.02
C ILE A 1 -10.17 7.02 10.31
N LEU A 2 -9.40 5.95 10.08
CA LEU A 2 -7.95 5.93 10.42
C LEU A 2 -7.17 6.99 9.63
N ILE A 3 -7.29 6.99 8.30
CA ILE A 3 -6.67 8.01 7.43
C ILE A 3 -7.06 9.42 7.89
N ASP A 4 -8.35 9.68 8.08
CA ASP A 4 -8.85 11.02 8.39
C ASP A 4 -8.36 11.54 9.73
N LYS A 5 -8.28 10.66 10.75
CA LYS A 5 -7.83 11.04 12.10
C LYS A 5 -6.31 11.11 12.21
N CYS A 6 -5.59 10.29 11.46
CA CYS A 6 -4.15 10.13 11.57
C CYS A 6 -3.39 10.77 10.40
N LYS A 7 -4.04 11.52 9.52
CA LYS A 7 -3.41 12.13 8.33
C LYS A 7 -2.11 12.88 8.67
N LYS A 8 -2.12 13.69 9.74
CA LYS A 8 -0.95 14.43 10.23
C LYS A 8 0.22 13.54 10.68
N VAL A 9 -0.06 12.31 11.11
CA VAL A 9 0.98 11.33 11.50
C VAL A 9 1.69 10.78 10.26
N PHE A 10 0.96 10.69 9.14
CA PHE A 10 1.51 10.22 7.87
C PHE A 10 2.10 11.34 7.02
N GLU A 11 1.80 12.61 7.32
CA GLU A 11 2.40 13.77 6.65
C GLU A 11 3.92 13.79 6.88
N GLY A 12 4.68 13.80 5.78
CA GLY A 12 6.14 13.80 5.80
C GLY A 12 6.78 12.40 5.86
N LEU A 13 5.99 11.33 5.97
CA LEU A 13 6.50 9.97 5.81
C LEU A 13 6.65 9.64 4.33
N ASN A 14 7.79 9.04 3.99
CA ASN A 14 8.05 8.49 2.66
C ASN A 14 7.71 7.01 2.58
N SER A 15 7.80 6.28 3.71
CA SER A 15 7.51 4.85 3.76
C SER A 15 6.84 4.42 5.07
N LEU A 16 6.08 3.32 4.99
CA LEU A 16 5.39 2.67 6.10
C LEU A 16 5.56 1.15 5.99
N VAL A 17 5.84 0.49 7.11
CA VAL A 17 5.84 -0.98 7.20
C VAL A 17 4.65 -1.43 8.03
N ASP A 18 3.80 -2.26 7.44
CA ASP A 18 2.60 -2.83 8.06
C ASP A 18 2.86 -4.32 8.36
N VAL A 19 2.84 -4.72 9.64
CA VAL A 19 3.27 -6.07 10.06
C VAL A 19 2.06 -6.87 10.54
N GLY A 20 1.76 -7.99 9.86
CA GLY A 20 0.74 -8.96 10.25
C GLY A 20 -0.70 -8.65 9.82
N ASP A 21 -0.91 -7.75 8.84
CA ASP A 21 -2.25 -7.39 8.33
C ASP A 21 -2.92 -8.47 7.46
N GLY A 22 -2.32 -9.65 7.29
CA GLY A 22 -2.91 -10.79 6.61
C GLY A 22 -3.14 -10.53 5.12
N THR A 23 -4.38 -10.18 4.79
CA THR A 23 -4.86 -9.83 3.43
C THR A 23 -4.37 -8.45 2.97
N LYS A 24 -3.70 -7.70 3.85
CA LYS A 24 -3.03 -6.42 3.52
C LYS A 24 -4.02 -5.34 3.05
N THR A 25 -5.20 -5.34 3.67
CA THR A 25 -6.32 -4.43 3.35
C THR A 25 -6.05 -3.02 3.88
N LEU A 26 -5.42 -2.93 5.04
CA LEU A 26 -5.05 -1.66 5.65
C LEU A 26 -4.00 -0.95 4.78
N SER A 27 -2.93 -1.67 4.42
CA SER A 27 -1.89 -1.19 3.52
C SER A 27 -2.45 -0.64 2.20
N LYS A 28 -3.44 -1.34 1.60
CA LYS A 28 -4.11 -0.89 0.37
C LYS A 28 -4.85 0.43 0.58
N ALA A 29 -5.68 0.52 1.63
CA ALA A 29 -6.41 1.75 1.95
C ALA A 29 -5.46 2.93 2.21
N ILE A 30 -4.31 2.69 2.84
CA ILE A 30 -3.29 3.70 3.09
C ILE A 30 -2.70 4.22 1.77
N VAL A 31 -2.24 3.33 0.90
CA VAL A 31 -1.63 3.72 -0.38
C VAL A 31 -2.63 4.41 -1.31
N ASP A 32 -3.90 3.98 -1.29
CA ASP A 32 -4.94 4.58 -2.13
C ASP A 32 -5.30 6.01 -1.65
N ALA A 33 -5.27 6.28 -0.34
CA ALA A 33 -5.53 7.60 0.21
C ALA A 33 -4.30 8.53 0.24
N LEU A 34 -3.10 7.96 0.37
CA LEU A 34 -1.82 8.68 0.44
C LEU A 34 -0.87 8.15 -0.64
N PRO A 35 -1.10 8.49 -1.92
CA PRO A 35 -0.38 7.91 -3.04
C PRO A 35 1.11 8.31 -3.11
N HIS A 36 1.59 9.20 -2.24
CA HIS A 36 3.02 9.52 -2.11
C HIS A 36 3.76 8.53 -1.18
N LEU A 37 3.03 7.85 -0.29
CA LEU A 37 3.61 6.95 0.69
C LEU A 37 3.91 5.58 0.06
N GLU A 38 5.10 5.05 0.30
CA GLU A 38 5.40 3.65 -0.01
C GLU A 38 5.03 2.74 1.16
N CYS A 39 4.19 1.73 0.92
CA CYS A 39 3.79 0.80 1.98
C CYS A 39 4.33 -0.61 1.72
N ILE A 40 4.98 -1.18 2.73
CA ILE A 40 5.50 -2.54 2.74
C ILE A 40 4.72 -3.34 3.77
N ALA A 41 3.89 -4.27 3.31
CA ALA A 41 3.19 -5.19 4.21
C ALA A 41 4.01 -6.47 4.43
N LEU A 42 4.38 -6.76 5.67
CA LEU A 42 5.15 -7.93 6.09
C LEU A 42 4.25 -8.91 6.84
N ASP A 43 4.35 -10.20 6.53
CA ASP A 43 3.54 -11.25 7.17
C ASP A 43 4.29 -12.59 7.15
N LEU A 44 3.68 -13.62 7.75
CA LEU A 44 4.15 -14.99 7.68
C LEU A 44 4.28 -15.46 6.22
N PRO A 45 5.30 -16.29 5.90
CA PRO A 45 5.57 -16.68 4.51
C PRO A 45 4.38 -17.31 3.79
N HIS A 46 3.60 -18.15 4.49
CA HIS A 46 2.44 -18.83 3.90
C HIS A 46 1.29 -17.86 3.59
N VAL A 47 1.10 -16.82 4.41
CA VAL A 47 0.13 -15.76 4.15
C VAL A 47 0.55 -14.98 2.91
N VAL A 48 1.81 -14.56 2.84
CA VAL A 48 2.34 -13.84 1.68
C VAL A 48 2.24 -14.67 0.40
N ALA A 49 2.53 -15.96 0.47
CA ALA A 49 2.44 -16.87 -0.67
C ALA A 49 1.01 -16.97 -1.22
N ASN A 50 0.00 -17.08 -0.35
CA ASN A 50 -1.41 -17.20 -0.76
C ASN A 50 -1.92 -15.97 -1.52
N TYR A 51 -1.39 -14.79 -1.22
CA TYR A 51 -1.82 -13.52 -1.84
C TYR A 51 -0.84 -12.98 -2.87
N TRP A 52 0.26 -13.68 -3.18
CA TRP A 52 1.36 -13.17 -4.00
C TRP A 52 0.91 -12.70 -5.40
N ASN A 53 0.12 -13.52 -6.10
CA ASN A 53 -0.33 -13.20 -7.46
C ASN A 53 -1.24 -11.97 -7.48
N PHE A 54 -2.17 -11.90 -6.53
CA PHE A 54 -3.04 -10.74 -6.35
C PHE A 54 -2.21 -9.47 -6.10
N TRP A 55 -1.19 -9.57 -5.25
CA TRP A 55 -0.28 -8.47 -4.93
C TRP A 55 0.56 -8.01 -6.13
N GLN A 56 1.05 -8.95 -6.93
CA GLN A 56 1.79 -8.60 -8.14
C GLN A 56 0.93 -7.82 -9.12
N GLU A 57 -0.29 -8.28 -9.39
CA GLU A 57 -1.17 -7.62 -10.33
C GLU A 57 -1.58 -6.22 -9.83
N ASP A 58 -1.96 -6.10 -8.56
CA ASP A 58 -2.30 -4.81 -7.95
C ASP A 58 -1.11 -3.82 -8.00
N LYS A 59 0.12 -4.28 -7.69
CA LYS A 59 1.33 -3.46 -7.85
C LYS A 59 1.59 -3.04 -9.30
N ARG A 60 1.35 -3.94 -10.26
CA ARG A 60 1.51 -3.67 -11.70
C ARG A 60 0.56 -2.57 -12.16
N GLN A 61 -0.71 -2.68 -11.77
CA GLN A 61 -1.74 -1.68 -12.09
C GLN A 61 -1.43 -0.32 -11.47
N ARG A 62 -0.98 -0.27 -10.21
CA ARG A 62 -0.56 0.99 -9.57
C ARG A 62 0.62 1.65 -10.25
N LYS A 63 1.64 0.87 -10.66
CA LYS A 63 2.78 1.41 -11.42
C LYS A 63 2.31 2.01 -12.74
N LYS A 64 1.43 1.32 -13.49
CA LYS A 64 0.86 1.82 -14.74
C LYS A 64 0.14 3.16 -14.52
N LYS A 65 -0.77 3.21 -13.54
CA LYS A 65 -1.54 4.43 -13.21
C LYS A 65 -0.65 5.61 -12.79
N ARG A 66 0.40 5.36 -11.99
CA ARG A 66 1.38 6.40 -11.60
C ARG A 66 2.18 6.93 -12.80
N THR A 67 2.52 6.06 -13.76
CA THR A 67 3.21 6.50 -14.98
C THR A 67 2.30 7.33 -15.86
N GLU A 68 1.03 6.93 -16.04
CA GLU A 68 0.03 7.69 -16.79
C GLU A 68 -0.18 9.09 -16.17
N ALA A 69 -0.36 9.18 -14.86
CA ALA A 69 -0.51 10.45 -14.15
C ALA A 69 0.75 11.35 -14.13
N LYS A 70 1.91 10.87 -14.60
CA LYS A 70 3.12 11.69 -14.78
C LYS A 70 3.27 12.23 -16.20
N ILE A 71 2.51 11.69 -17.14
CA ILE A 71 2.55 12.08 -18.56
C ILE A 71 1.49 13.15 -18.85
N GLU A 72 0.45 13.23 -18.02
CA GLU A 72 -0.54 14.32 -17.96
C GLU A 72 -0.01 15.50 -17.13
#